data_AF-A0A3B0B5G4-F1
#
_entry.id   AF-A0A3B0B5G4-F1
#
_cell.length_a   1.000
_cell.length_b   1.000
_cell.length_c   1.000
_cell.angle_alpha   90.00
_cell.angle_beta   90.00
_cell.angle_gamma   90.00
#
_symmetry.space_group_name_H-M   'P 1'
#
loop_
_entity.id
_entity.type
_entity.pdbx_description
1 polymer ?
#
loop_
_entity_poly.entity_id
_entity_poly.type
_entity_poly.pdbx_seq_one_letter_code
_entity_poly.pdbx_strand_id
1 'polypeptide(L)'
;MAVTKKTEETTTLDSNVTKPSVTTPGDGPADTTDPTEIAVSVTPQPGAEAIAVGTVNAVKPVKKTVAEREGSNDRTEKYEAVKPDGTKVTVTRNIETGETSVK
;
A
#
# COMPACT_ATOMS: atom_id res chain seq x y z
N MET A 1 12.37 33.12 4.31
CA MET A 1 12.23 31.90 5.13
C MET A 1 12.51 30.72 4.23
N ALA A 2 13.63 30.03 4.42
CA ALA A 2 13.98 28.87 3.61
C ALA A 2 13.07 27.71 4.01
N VAL A 3 12.22 27.26 3.09
CA VAL A 3 11.43 26.05 3.28
C VAL A 3 12.41 24.89 3.07
N THR A 4 13.01 24.41 4.15
CA THR A 4 13.71 23.12 4.15
C THR A 4 12.67 22.06 3.83
N LYS A 5 12.70 21.56 2.59
CA LYS A 5 11.95 20.40 2.14
C LYS A 5 12.38 19.23 3.02
N LYS A 6 11.55 18.88 4.01
CA LYS A 6 11.72 17.67 4.81
C LYS A 6 11.66 16.51 3.82
N THR A 7 12.79 15.89 3.54
CA THR A 7 12.81 14.59 2.86
C THR A 7 12.02 13.66 3.76
N GLU A 8 10.88 13.18 3.30
CA GLU A 8 10.12 12.16 4.02
C GLU A 8 11.04 10.93 4.10
N GLU A 9 11.58 10.66 5.28
CA GLU A 9 12.33 9.44 5.53
C GLU A 9 11.34 8.29 5.39
N THR A 10 11.45 7.58 4.26
CA THR A 10 10.60 6.41 3.99
C THR A 10 11.09 5.26 4.86
N THR A 11 10.36 4.97 5.94
CA THR A 11 10.57 3.75 6.72
C THR A 11 9.87 2.59 6.02
N THR A 12 10.61 1.49 5.77
CA THR A 12 10.13 0.25 5.13
C THR A 12 10.37 -0.96 6.03
N LEU A 13 9.55 -2.00 5.89
CA LEU A 13 9.70 -3.23 6.67
C LEU A 13 11.00 -3.99 6.37
N ASP A 14 11.68 -4.48 7.41
CA ASP A 14 12.83 -5.39 7.26
C ASP A 14 12.35 -6.85 7.11
N SER A 15 13.03 -7.59 6.22
CA SER A 15 12.75 -9.00 5.94
C SER A 15 13.60 -9.97 6.78
N ASN A 16 14.64 -9.48 7.44
CA ASN A 16 15.60 -10.31 8.16
C ASN A 16 15.20 -10.51 9.62
N VAL A 17 14.93 -11.76 10.00
CA VAL A 17 14.53 -12.16 11.37
C VAL A 17 15.66 -12.75 12.20
N THR A 18 16.89 -12.68 11.70
CA THR A 18 18.09 -13.19 12.37
C THR A 18 19.04 -12.09 12.80
N LYS A 19 18.87 -10.87 12.27
CA LYS A 19 19.67 -9.70 12.60
C LYS A 19 18.91 -8.73 13.53
N PRO A 20 19.65 -7.80 14.19
CA PRO A 20 19.03 -6.68 14.87
C PRO A 20 18.06 -5.93 13.97
N SER A 21 17.01 -5.35 14.56
CA SER A 21 16.10 -4.49 13.83
C SER A 21 16.84 -3.23 13.36
N VAL A 22 16.65 -2.85 12.09
CA VAL A 22 17.27 -1.66 11.50
C VAL A 22 16.33 -0.45 11.47
N THR A 23 15.22 -0.51 12.19
CA THR A 23 14.27 0.61 12.27
C THR A 23 14.88 1.81 12.98
N THR A 24 14.43 2.99 12.58
CA THR A 24 14.80 4.27 13.17
C THR A 24 14.45 4.32 14.66
N PRO A 25 15.24 4.98 15.53
CA PRO A 25 14.91 5.11 16.94
C PRO A 25 13.51 5.73 17.14
N GLY A 26 12.61 4.97 17.77
CA GLY A 26 11.21 5.38 17.95
C GLY A 26 10.22 4.65 17.02
N ASP A 27 10.71 4.04 15.93
CA ASP A 27 9.92 3.20 15.05
C ASP A 27 9.98 1.73 15.51
N GLY A 28 8.80 1.15 15.73
CA GLY A 28 8.65 -0.27 15.95
C GLY A 28 9.00 -1.09 14.70
N PRO A 29 9.25 -2.39 14.85
CA PRO A 29 9.69 -3.26 13.75
C PRO A 29 8.66 -3.42 12.61
N ALA A 30 7.40 -3.02 12.86
CA ALA A 30 6.31 -3.05 11.88
C ALA A 30 5.91 -1.66 11.37
N ASP A 31 6.63 -0.62 11.78
CA ASP A 31 6.31 0.75 11.36
C ASP A 31 6.82 0.94 9.94
N THR A 32 5.88 1.24 9.04
CA THR A 32 6.14 1.55 7.65
C THR A 32 5.33 2.76 7.24
N THR A 33 5.94 3.61 6.43
CA THR A 33 5.28 4.77 5.83
C THR A 33 4.63 4.43 4.49
N ASP A 34 4.86 3.23 3.97
CA ASP A 34 4.25 2.73 2.73
C ASP A 34 2.85 2.16 3.02
N PRO A 35 1.77 2.77 2.50
CA PRO A 35 0.40 2.29 2.71
C PRO A 35 0.09 0.95 2.02
N THR A 36 1.02 0.43 1.23
CA THR A 36 0.90 -0.84 0.50
C THR A 36 1.65 -1.99 1.16
N GLU A 37 2.58 -1.72 2.07
CA GLU A 37 3.30 -2.74 2.82
C GLU A 37 2.39 -3.41 3.86
N ILE A 38 2.50 -4.73 3.95
CA ILE A 38 1.78 -5.53 4.95
C ILE A 38 2.82 -6.29 5.75
N ALA A 39 2.80 -6.14 7.07
CA ALA A 39 3.60 -6.94 7.98
C ALA A 39 2.85 -8.19 8.42
N VAL A 40 3.55 -9.32 8.51
CA VAL A 40 3.05 -10.53 9.18
C VAL A 40 4.01 -10.90 10.31
N SER A 41 3.44 -11.24 11.46
CA SER A 41 4.19 -11.73 12.61
C SER A 41 4.81 -13.09 12.32
N VAL A 42 6.05 -13.27 12.72
CA VAL A 42 6.82 -14.51 12.56
C VAL A 42 7.60 -14.80 13.82
N THR A 43 7.88 -16.09 14.07
CA THR A 43 8.76 -16.48 15.16
C THR A 43 10.16 -15.92 14.93
N PRO A 44 10.71 -15.10 15.85
CA PRO A 44 12.06 -14.57 15.70
C PRO A 44 13.11 -15.69 15.73
N GLN A 45 14.18 -15.54 14.96
CA GLN A 45 15.29 -16.50 14.89
C GLN A 45 16.63 -15.79 15.12
N PRO A 46 16.86 -15.21 16.31
CA PRO A 46 17.97 -14.30 16.55
C PRO A 46 19.32 -15.00 16.35
N GLY A 47 20.17 -14.41 15.50
CA GLY A 47 21.58 -14.77 15.37
C GLY A 47 22.40 -14.17 16.51
N ALA A 48 23.69 -14.52 16.56
CA ALA A 48 24.59 -14.08 17.63
C ALA A 48 24.64 -12.55 17.80
N GLU A 49 24.59 -11.79 16.71
CA GLU A 49 24.56 -10.32 16.72
C GLU A 49 23.26 -9.76 17.31
N ALA A 50 22.11 -10.34 16.93
CA ALA A 50 20.79 -9.96 17.45
C ALA A 50 20.66 -10.24 18.95
N ILE A 51 21.23 -11.37 19.42
CA ILE A 51 21.31 -11.70 20.84
C ILE A 51 22.17 -10.68 21.59
N ALA A 52 23.32 -10.29 21.03
CA ALA A 52 24.23 -9.33 21.65
C ALA A 52 23.62 -7.93 21.77
N VAL A 53 22.87 -7.48 20.75
CA VAL A 53 22.19 -6.17 20.73
C VAL A 53 20.85 -6.22 21.48
N GLY A 54 20.30 -7.41 21.73
CA GLY A 54 19.03 -7.61 22.43
C GLY A 54 17.78 -7.25 21.61
N THR A 55 17.92 -7.16 20.28
CA THR A 55 16.81 -6.82 19.37
C THR A 55 16.82 -7.78 18.19
N VAL A 56 15.64 -8.15 17.70
CA VAL A 56 15.46 -8.98 16.50
C VAL A 56 14.10 -8.67 15.88
N ASN A 57 14.01 -8.69 14.56
CA ASN A 57 12.72 -8.52 13.90
C ASN A 57 11.81 -9.73 14.14
N ALA A 58 10.57 -9.44 14.51
CA ALA A 58 9.49 -10.41 14.69
C ALA A 58 8.41 -10.30 13.61
N VAL A 59 8.65 -9.51 12.57
CA VAL A 59 7.74 -9.31 11.46
C VAL A 59 8.49 -9.41 10.14
N LYS A 60 7.77 -9.78 9.08
CA LYS A 60 8.27 -9.75 7.70
C LYS A 60 7.26 -9.05 6.80
N PRO A 61 7.72 -8.34 5.75
CA PRO A 61 6.84 -7.88 4.70
C PRO A 61 6.26 -9.08 3.96
N VAL A 62 4.98 -9.01 3.66
CA VAL A 62 4.29 -9.92 2.74
C VAL A 62 3.70 -9.12 1.60
N LYS A 63 3.58 -9.76 0.43
CA LYS A 63 2.93 -9.13 -0.71
C LYS A 63 1.45 -8.95 -0.43
N LYS A 64 0.95 -7.74 -0.62
CA LYS A 64 -0.48 -7.46 -0.68
C LYS A 64 -1.07 -8.17 -1.88
N THR A 65 -1.75 -9.28 -1.65
CA THR A 65 -2.62 -9.90 -2.64
C THR A 65 -3.90 -9.07 -2.70
N VAL A 66 -4.05 -8.27 -3.75
CA VAL A 66 -5.36 -7.73 -4.11
C VAL A 66 -6.14 -8.89 -4.71
N ALA A 67 -7.22 -9.30 -4.05
CA ALA A 67 -8.12 -10.29 -4.64
C ALA A 67 -8.71 -9.66 -5.91
N GLU A 68 -8.41 -10.27 -7.06
CA GLU A 68 -9.07 -9.88 -8.30
C GLU A 68 -10.53 -10.29 -8.20
N ARG A 69 -11.42 -9.34 -8.52
CA ARG A 69 -12.85 -9.57 -8.42
C ARG A 69 -13.28 -10.51 -9.53
N GLU A 70 -13.82 -11.68 -9.16
CA GLU A 70 -14.53 -12.52 -10.13
C GLU A 70 -15.92 -11.94 -10.41
N GLY A 71 -16.09 -11.29 -11.55
CA GLY A 71 -17.37 -10.73 -11.95
C GLY A 71 -17.38 -10.24 -13.40
N SER A 72 -17.79 -11.10 -14.31
CA SER A 72 -18.02 -10.76 -15.73
C SER A 72 -19.36 -10.04 -15.98
N ASN A 73 -20.22 -9.94 -14.95
CA ASN A 73 -21.60 -9.44 -15.05
C ASN A 73 -21.79 -8.12 -14.28
N ASP A 74 -20.86 -7.19 -14.42
CA ASP A 74 -21.03 -5.86 -13.84
C ASP A 74 -22.23 -5.14 -14.45
N ARG A 75 -23.03 -4.48 -13.60
CA ARG A 75 -24.14 -3.65 -14.02
C ARG A 75 -23.59 -2.30 -14.47
N THR A 76 -24.06 -1.89 -15.64
CA THR A 76 -23.68 -0.60 -16.20
C THR A 76 -24.89 0.30 -16.33
N GLU A 77 -24.73 1.55 -15.89
CA GLU A 77 -25.67 2.64 -16.12
C GLU A 77 -25.23 3.42 -17.36
N LYS A 78 -26.14 3.64 -18.31
CA LYS A 78 -25.87 4.40 -19.53
C LYS A 78 -26.82 5.58 -19.64
N TYR A 79 -26.29 6.77 -19.82
CA TYR A 79 -27.08 7.99 -20.01
C TYR A 79 -26.40 8.97 -20.97
N GLU A 80 -27.21 9.82 -21.61
CA GLU A 80 -26.70 10.91 -22.43
C GLU A 80 -26.38 12.14 -21.57
N ALA A 81 -25.24 12.77 -21.82
CA ALA A 81 -24.87 14.05 -21.24
C ALA A 81 -24.47 15.03 -22.35
N VAL A 82 -24.69 16.32 -22.13
CA VAL A 82 -24.28 17.37 -23.05
C VAL A 82 -22.94 17.94 -22.57
N LYS A 83 -21.94 17.94 -23.45
CA LYS A 83 -20.66 18.58 -23.21
C LYS A 83 -20.80 20.12 -23.18
N PRO A 84 -19.83 20.85 -22.61
CA PRO A 84 -19.81 22.31 -22.66
C PRO A 84 -19.82 22.89 -24.09
N ASP A 85 -19.37 22.13 -25.08
CA ASP A 85 -19.38 22.50 -26.50
C ASP A 85 -20.75 22.26 -27.18
N GLY A 86 -21.76 21.80 -26.44
CA GLY A 86 -23.11 21.51 -26.93
C GLY A 86 -23.27 20.13 -27.58
N THR A 87 -22.20 19.34 -27.74
CA THR A 87 -22.29 17.98 -28.29
C THR A 87 -22.79 16.98 -27.25
N LYS A 88 -23.58 16.00 -27.68
CA LYS A 88 -24.03 14.91 -26.80
C LYS A 88 -22.99 13.80 -26.73
N VAL A 89 -22.76 13.28 -25.53
CA VAL A 89 -21.94 12.09 -25.27
C VAL A 89 -22.74 11.05 -24.50
N THR A 90 -22.41 9.79 -24.73
CA THR A 90 -22.92 8.67 -23.95
C THR A 90 -21.96 8.38 -22.82
N VAL A 91 -22.42 8.55 -21.59
CA VAL A 91 -21.69 8.18 -20.38
C VAL A 91 -22.12 6.77 -19.98
N THR A 92 -21.16 5.87 -19.86
CA THR A 92 -21.34 4.53 -19.30
C THR A 92 -20.61 4.46 -17.97
N ARG A 93 -21.34 4.20 -16.89
CA ARG A 93 -20.78 4.01 -15.55
C ARG A 93 -20.95 2.56 -15.13
N ASN A 94 -19.86 1.91 -14.73
CA ASN A 94 -19.89 0.63 -14.07
C ASN A 94 -20.24 0.85 -12.58
N ILE A 95 -21.36 0.29 -12.11
CA ILE A 95 -21.87 0.50 -10.75
C ILE A 95 -21.00 -0.22 -9.73
N GLU A 96 -20.37 -1.30 -10.17
CA GLU A 96 -19.60 -2.25 -9.38
C GLU A 96 -18.14 -1.82 -9.18
N THR A 97 -17.50 -1.25 -10.20
CA THR A 97 -16.12 -0.76 -10.14
C THR A 97 -16.02 0.76 -9.94
N GLY A 98 -17.10 1.49 -10.23
CA GLY A 98 -17.10 2.95 -10.26
C GLY A 98 -16.42 3.55 -11.50
N GLU A 99 -15.90 2.72 -12.41
CA GLU A 99 -15.29 3.18 -13.65
C GLU A 99 -16.32 3.87 -14.55
N THR A 100 -15.88 4.96 -15.18
CA THR A 100 -16.74 5.74 -16.09
C THR A 100 -16.04 5.87 -17.44
N SER A 101 -16.76 5.54 -18.52
CA SER A 101 -16.33 5.70 -19.90
C SER A 101 -17.27 6.66 -20.61
N VAL A 102 -16.70 7.58 -21.39
CA VAL A 102 -17.46 8.57 -22.18
C VAL A 102 -17.18 8.31 -23.65
N LYS A 103 -18.23 8.13 -24.45
CA LYS A 103 -18.17 7.96 -25.91
C LYS A 103 -18.96 9.04 -26.62
#